data_AF-A0A434SH81-F1
#
_entry.id   AF-A0A434SH81-F1
#
_cell.length_a   1.000
_cell.length_b   1.000
_cell.length_c   1.000
_cell.angle_alpha   90.00
_cell.angle_beta   90.00
_cell.angle_gamma   90.00
#
_symmetry.space_group_name_H-M   'P 1'
#
loop_
_entity.id
_entity.type
_entity.pdbx_description
1 polymer ?
#
loop_
_entity_poly.entity_id
_entity_poly.type
_entity_poly.pdbx_seq_one_letter_code
_entity_poly.pdbx_strand_id
1 'polypeptide(L)'
;MSYTLPDNVENLIATNAKNYAFGNDLDNIITAKAGHQTLDGGKGNDVLIDGGGGYDTFIIAKGNGSDLIANFAATDSVRLDGYGFTSFDAIHSNMIQAGPNVILNLGSGEILMFKDTTIDKLQPSQFQLPIDKSDMTLSFSDDFNALNLHNSQGGTWDTNFWWGAPNGSTLATNNELQWYIDANYAPTSSVHPFSVNNGVLTITAAQAPADIKPLINNYEYTSGILTTHDSFSQTYGYFEMRADLPENAGAWPAFWLLPEDGSWPPELDVIERYGQTPNSLLMTAHTMETGTHTMVGSTVNAMDTAGFHTYGLLWTPDKLVWTYDGVQVAEAATPSDMDKPMYMLVNLAIGGQAGAPPDHLATPAEMKIDYIRAYTLDAVEANPLIATSSTTTATHSTATHSFGSSTLHHGSEFGGHA
;
A
#
# COMPACT_ATOMS: atom_id res chain seq x y z
N MET A 1 4.93 -7.31 21.31
CA MET A 1 3.64 -7.71 21.93
C MET A 1 2.91 -6.42 22.28
N SER A 2 1.65 -6.28 21.94
CA SER A 2 0.86 -5.08 22.27
C SER A 2 0.12 -5.25 23.59
N TYR A 3 -0.17 -4.14 24.27
CA TYR A 3 -1.08 -4.08 25.40
C TYR A 3 -1.87 -2.77 25.34
N THR A 4 -3.19 -2.89 25.46
CA THR A 4 -4.12 -1.75 25.53
C THR A 4 -4.72 -1.68 26.92
N LEU A 5 -4.73 -0.50 27.52
CA LEU A 5 -5.37 -0.27 28.81
C LEU A 5 -6.87 -0.60 28.70
N PRO A 6 -7.42 -1.43 29.60
CA PRO A 6 -8.87 -1.60 29.68
C PRO A 6 -9.51 -0.32 30.22
N ASP A 7 -10.82 -0.18 30.03
CA ASP A 7 -11.58 0.95 30.55
C ASP A 7 -11.31 1.22 32.04
N ASN A 8 -11.23 2.49 32.42
CA ASN A 8 -11.04 2.97 33.79
C ASN A 8 -9.66 2.66 34.41
N VAL A 9 -8.69 2.23 33.61
CA VAL A 9 -7.30 2.11 34.05
C VAL A 9 -6.48 3.21 33.38
N GLU A 10 -5.78 4.01 34.16
CA GLU A 10 -5.06 5.20 33.66
C GLU A 10 -3.54 5.02 33.64
N ASN A 11 -2.99 3.93 34.19
CA ASN A 11 -1.54 3.81 34.38
C ASN A 11 -0.98 2.55 33.71
N LEU A 12 -0.02 2.71 32.82
CA LEU A 12 0.67 1.63 32.13
C LEU A 12 2.19 1.77 32.22
N ILE A 13 2.89 0.67 32.52
CA ILE A 13 4.35 0.58 32.43
C ILE A 13 4.72 -0.49 31.42
N ALA A 14 5.36 -0.10 30.32
CA ALA A 14 5.79 -1.01 29.27
C ALA A 14 7.22 -1.52 29.54
N THR A 15 7.39 -2.81 29.82
CA THR A 15 8.66 -3.36 30.37
C THR A 15 9.52 -4.21 29.42
N ASN A 16 9.03 -4.59 28.24
CA ASN A 16 9.79 -5.44 27.31
C ASN A 16 10.29 -4.64 26.10
N ALA A 17 11.41 -5.05 25.51
CA ALA A 17 12.16 -4.29 24.52
C ALA A 17 11.46 -4.01 23.17
N LYS A 18 10.27 -4.59 22.92
CA LYS A 18 9.47 -4.43 21.69
C LYS A 18 7.97 -4.52 21.98
N ASN A 19 7.46 -3.58 22.78
CA ASN A 19 6.04 -3.54 23.12
C ASN A 19 5.37 -2.26 22.63
N TYR A 20 4.14 -2.43 22.16
CA TYR A 20 3.20 -1.36 21.88
C TYR A 20 2.34 -1.16 23.12
N ALA A 21 2.23 0.08 23.57
CA ALA A 21 1.52 0.47 24.77
C ALA A 21 0.44 1.47 24.39
N PHE A 22 -0.81 1.02 24.43
CA PHE A 22 -1.98 1.82 24.07
C PHE A 22 -2.76 2.19 25.32
N GLY A 23 -3.19 3.45 25.38
CA GLY A 23 -4.13 3.93 26.37
C GLY A 23 -5.59 3.63 26.02
N ASN A 24 -6.50 4.38 26.62
CA ASN A 24 -7.95 4.29 26.44
C ASN A 24 -8.54 5.69 26.21
N ASP A 25 -9.80 5.92 26.59
CA ASP A 25 -10.49 7.20 26.39
C ASP A 25 -10.29 8.21 27.55
N LEU A 26 -9.38 7.94 28.49
CA LEU A 26 -9.10 8.75 29.68
C LEU A 26 -7.71 9.38 29.61
N ASP A 27 -7.45 10.38 30.47
CA ASP A 27 -6.12 10.97 30.66
C ASP A 27 -5.15 9.94 31.29
N ASN A 28 -4.37 9.26 30.45
CA ASN A 28 -3.49 8.15 30.82
C ASN A 28 -2.06 8.63 31.14
N ILE A 29 -1.37 7.84 31.96
CA ILE A 29 0.07 7.95 32.23
C ILE A 29 0.72 6.65 31.75
N ILE A 30 1.49 6.74 30.67
CA ILE A 30 2.17 5.60 30.05
C ILE A 30 3.68 5.81 30.14
N THR A 31 4.37 4.86 30.79
CA THR A 31 5.83 4.90 30.96
C THR A 31 6.51 3.77 30.21
N ALA A 32 7.38 4.10 29.26
CA ALA A 32 8.33 3.17 28.64
C ALA A 32 9.45 2.81 29.63
N LYS A 33 9.92 1.56 29.61
CA LYS A 33 11.19 1.16 30.23
C LYS A 33 12.23 0.95 29.13
N ALA A 34 13.42 0.50 29.51
CA ALA A 34 14.50 0.28 28.54
C ALA A 34 14.04 -0.55 27.33
N GLY A 35 14.38 -0.10 26.12
CA GLY A 35 13.98 -0.80 24.90
C GLY A 35 13.62 0.14 23.76
N HIS A 36 12.84 -0.40 22.82
CA HIS A 36 12.22 0.38 21.76
C HIS A 36 10.71 0.18 21.93
N GLN A 37 10.04 1.15 22.54
CA GLN A 37 8.61 1.09 22.80
C GLN A 37 7.88 2.10 21.92
N THR A 38 6.66 1.74 21.54
CA THR A 38 5.75 2.69 20.90
C THR A 38 4.58 2.95 21.84
N LEU A 39 4.36 4.23 22.14
CA LEU A 39 3.38 4.70 23.10
C LEU A 39 2.32 5.51 22.35
N ASP A 40 1.06 5.16 22.57
CA ASP A 40 -0.12 5.88 22.10
C ASP A 40 -1.05 6.04 23.30
N GLY A 41 -1.36 7.28 23.64
CA GLY A 41 -2.22 7.62 24.77
C GLY A 41 -3.70 7.25 24.56
N GLY A 42 -4.13 7.03 23.32
CA GLY A 42 -5.55 6.95 23.01
C GLY A 42 -6.18 8.34 23.03
N LYS A 43 -7.42 8.48 23.53
CA LYS A 43 -8.05 9.80 23.73
C LYS A 43 -7.83 10.27 25.16
N GLY A 44 -7.81 11.58 25.36
CA GLY A 44 -7.55 12.20 26.65
C GLY A 44 -6.38 13.16 26.53
N ASN A 45 -5.99 13.77 27.65
CA ASN A 45 -4.75 14.52 27.74
C ASN A 45 -3.72 13.65 28.44
N ASP A 46 -2.87 12.99 27.66
CA ASP A 46 -2.02 11.92 28.16
C ASP A 46 -0.63 12.41 28.58
N VAL A 47 0.00 11.63 29.47
CA VAL A 47 1.38 11.81 29.88
C VAL A 47 2.18 10.58 29.46
N LEU A 48 2.97 10.74 28.40
CA LEU A 48 3.83 9.70 27.85
C LEU A 48 5.28 9.94 28.33
N ILE A 49 5.93 8.92 28.85
CA ILE A 49 7.20 9.07 29.56
C ILE A 49 8.21 8.05 29.02
N ASP A 50 9.37 8.51 28.50
CA ASP A 50 10.55 7.65 28.46
C ASP A 50 11.07 7.50 29.90
N GLY A 51 10.88 6.31 30.47
CA GLY A 51 11.28 5.95 31.82
C GLY A 51 12.48 5.01 31.87
N GLY A 52 13.24 4.83 30.79
CA GLY A 52 14.28 3.81 30.73
C GLY A 52 15.37 3.91 29.66
N GLY A 53 15.40 4.94 28.80
CA GLY A 53 16.36 5.07 27.72
C GLY A 53 16.12 4.04 26.60
N GLY A 54 16.33 4.43 25.36
CA GLY A 54 15.84 3.62 24.26
C GLY A 54 15.67 4.39 22.98
N TYR A 55 14.95 3.79 22.04
CA TYR A 55 14.46 4.45 20.85
C TYR A 55 12.94 4.35 20.88
N ASP A 56 12.31 5.30 21.55
CA ASP A 56 10.87 5.28 21.73
C ASP A 56 10.17 6.07 20.62
N THR A 57 8.96 5.62 20.28
CA THR A 57 8.08 6.33 19.35
C THR A 57 6.81 6.76 20.07
N PHE A 58 6.52 8.05 20.05
CA PHE A 58 5.30 8.62 20.63
C PHE A 58 4.32 8.92 19.50
N ILE A 59 3.15 8.29 19.50
CA ILE A 59 2.08 8.52 18.52
C ILE A 59 1.12 9.55 19.10
N ILE A 60 0.95 10.65 18.37
CA ILE A 60 -0.02 11.69 18.70
C ILE A 60 -0.97 11.80 17.51
N ALA A 61 -2.24 11.45 17.73
CA ALA A 61 -3.27 11.48 16.68
C ALA A 61 -4.20 12.69 16.84
N LYS A 62 -4.66 13.24 15.73
CA LYS A 62 -5.61 14.36 15.71
C LYS A 62 -6.97 13.99 16.30
N GLY A 63 -7.50 14.85 17.15
CA GLY A 63 -8.79 14.65 17.82
C GLY A 63 -8.71 13.77 19.06
N ASN A 64 -7.52 13.32 19.45
CA ASN A 64 -7.31 12.53 20.64
C ASN A 64 -7.04 13.38 21.88
N GLY A 65 -6.72 14.67 21.76
CA GLY A 65 -6.50 15.55 22.90
C GLY A 65 -5.13 16.24 22.88
N SER A 66 -4.68 16.68 24.05
CA SER A 66 -3.42 17.42 24.21
C SER A 66 -2.48 16.72 25.17
N ASP A 67 -1.34 16.30 24.66
CA ASP A 67 -0.46 15.38 25.36
C ASP A 67 0.82 16.05 25.87
N LEU A 68 1.45 15.37 26.82
CA LEU A 68 2.77 15.70 27.35
C LEU A 68 3.71 14.52 27.16
N ILE A 69 4.85 14.77 26.54
CA ILE A 69 5.99 13.85 26.53
C ILE A 69 7.02 14.31 27.56
N ALA A 70 7.34 13.43 28.51
CA ALA A 70 8.41 13.63 29.48
C ALA A 70 9.65 12.80 29.13
N ASN A 71 10.82 13.38 29.37
CA ASN A 71 12.14 12.79 29.13
C ASN A 71 12.43 12.45 27.66
N PHE A 72 11.88 13.20 26.70
CA PHE A 72 12.12 12.99 25.27
C PHE A 72 13.62 13.04 24.95
N ALA A 73 14.20 11.89 24.60
CA ALA A 73 15.61 11.72 24.32
C ALA A 73 15.94 12.01 22.85
N ALA A 74 17.21 12.23 22.55
CA ALA A 74 17.68 12.47 21.18
C ALA A 74 17.46 11.27 20.23
N THR A 75 17.27 10.08 20.80
CA THR A 75 17.00 8.82 20.11
C THR A 75 15.51 8.55 19.89
N ASP A 76 14.65 9.32 20.55
CA ASP A 76 13.21 9.17 20.45
C ASP A 76 12.66 9.88 19.22
N SER A 77 11.48 9.45 18.82
CA SER A 77 10.74 10.04 17.73
C SER A 77 9.27 10.25 18.07
N VAL A 78 8.64 11.20 17.40
CA VAL A 78 7.21 11.45 17.46
C VAL A 78 6.60 11.27 16.08
N ARG A 79 5.46 10.60 16.03
CA ARG A 79 4.61 10.48 14.86
C ARG A 79 3.35 11.32 15.07
N LEU A 80 3.08 12.23 14.14
CA LEU A 80 1.96 13.16 14.21
C LEU A 80 0.90 12.78 13.16
N ASP A 81 -0.13 12.05 13.58
CA ASP A 81 -1.14 11.50 12.68
C ASP A 81 -2.31 12.47 12.48
N GLY A 82 -2.59 12.83 11.23
CA GLY A 82 -3.76 13.63 10.83
C GLY A 82 -3.63 15.16 11.01
N TYR A 83 -2.47 15.67 11.46
CA TYR A 83 -2.24 17.11 11.67
C TYR A 83 -1.82 17.89 10.42
N GLY A 84 -1.45 17.20 9.33
CA GLY A 84 -1.11 17.83 8.05
C GLY A 84 0.28 18.48 7.99
N PHE A 85 1.16 18.19 8.97
CA PHE A 85 2.57 18.56 8.89
C PHE A 85 3.31 17.64 7.92
N THR A 86 3.98 18.20 6.93
CA THR A 86 4.84 17.46 5.97
C THR A 86 6.31 17.82 6.07
N SER A 87 6.67 18.81 6.91
CA SER A 87 8.05 19.24 7.09
C SER A 87 8.37 19.67 8.53
N PHE A 88 9.63 19.49 8.91
CA PHE A 88 10.11 19.96 10.22
C PHE A 88 10.06 21.48 10.34
N ASP A 89 10.25 22.23 9.25
CA ASP A 89 10.14 23.70 9.27
C ASP A 89 8.73 24.16 9.65
N ALA A 90 7.69 23.47 9.15
CA ALA A 90 6.31 23.72 9.54
C ALA A 90 6.09 23.42 11.03
N ILE A 91 6.64 22.33 11.54
CA ILE A 91 6.58 21.95 12.97
C ILE A 91 7.29 22.99 13.83
N HIS A 92 8.54 23.31 13.49
CA HIS A 92 9.38 24.26 14.21
C HIS A 92 8.72 25.65 14.26
N SER A 93 8.08 26.09 13.16
CA SER A 93 7.33 27.35 13.12
C SER A 93 6.10 27.37 14.03
N ASN A 94 5.60 26.20 14.43
CA ASN A 94 4.49 26.03 15.36
C ASN A 94 4.95 25.74 16.81
N MET A 95 6.25 25.74 17.08
CA MET A 95 6.80 25.56 18.42
C MET A 95 6.92 26.89 19.18
N ILE A 96 6.60 26.86 20.46
CA ILE A 96 6.77 27.96 21.41
C ILE A 96 7.57 27.46 22.60
N GLN A 97 8.64 28.19 22.95
CA GLN A 97 9.35 27.95 24.20
C GLN A 97 8.52 28.51 25.37
N ALA A 98 8.09 27.64 26.29
CA ALA A 98 7.29 27.97 27.46
C ALA A 98 8.06 27.62 28.75
N GLY A 99 8.90 28.54 29.21
CA GLY A 99 9.82 28.28 30.32
C GLY A 99 10.78 27.12 29.96
N PRO A 100 10.89 26.06 30.79
CA PRO A 100 11.74 24.91 30.49
C PRO A 100 11.14 23.93 29.46
N ASN A 101 9.92 24.17 28.96
CA ASN A 101 9.21 23.24 28.07
C ASN A 101 9.09 23.82 26.66
N VAL A 102 8.89 22.94 25.68
CA VAL A 102 8.46 23.31 24.33
C VAL A 102 6.99 22.91 24.17
N ILE A 103 6.18 23.83 23.64
CA ILE A 103 4.79 23.56 23.25
C ILE A 103 4.73 23.60 21.73
N LEU A 104 4.36 22.48 21.11
CA LEU A 104 4.01 22.41 19.70
C LEU A 104 2.50 22.64 19.57
N ASN A 105 2.10 23.69 18.85
CA ASN A 105 0.71 23.91 18.48
C ASN A 105 0.34 22.99 17.31
N LEU A 106 -0.59 22.07 17.53
CA LEU A 106 -1.01 21.10 16.52
C LEU A 106 -2.21 21.61 15.68
N GLY A 107 -2.77 22.76 16.05
CA GLY A 107 -4.00 23.29 15.47
C GLY A 107 -5.24 22.69 16.10
N SER A 108 -6.43 23.16 15.70
CA SER A 108 -7.74 22.73 16.23
C SER A 108 -7.91 22.82 17.76
N GLY A 109 -7.03 23.53 18.47
CA GLY A 109 -7.03 23.65 19.93
C GLY A 109 -6.18 22.59 20.65
N GLU A 110 -5.52 21.68 19.91
CA GLU A 110 -4.66 20.64 20.45
C GLU A 110 -3.20 21.09 20.53
N ILE A 111 -2.48 20.60 21.53
CA ILE A 111 -1.04 20.85 21.71
C ILE A 111 -0.31 19.56 22.06
N LEU A 112 0.98 19.52 21.72
CA LEU A 112 1.93 18.56 22.28
C LEU A 112 2.98 19.31 23.10
N MET A 113 3.12 18.97 24.37
CA MET A 113 4.17 19.53 25.24
C MET A 113 5.35 18.57 25.34
N PHE A 114 6.54 19.04 25.01
CA PHE A 114 7.79 18.38 25.38
C PHE A 114 8.33 19.00 26.66
N LYS A 115 8.42 18.20 27.72
CA LYS A 115 8.84 18.65 29.04
C LYS A 115 10.37 18.76 29.14
N ASP A 116 10.85 19.80 29.80
CA ASP A 116 12.26 19.99 30.18
C ASP A 116 13.24 19.97 28.98
N THR A 117 12.80 20.50 27.83
CA THR A 117 13.61 20.63 26.61
C THR A 117 13.53 22.03 26.00
N THR A 118 14.38 22.29 25.03
CA THR A 118 14.42 23.55 24.28
C THR A 118 14.28 23.29 22.79
N ILE A 119 13.74 24.26 22.05
CA ILE A 119 13.45 24.10 20.62
C ILE A 119 14.71 23.68 19.84
N ASP A 120 15.88 24.26 20.17
CA ASP A 120 17.16 23.98 19.53
C ASP A 120 17.68 22.54 19.73
N LYS A 121 17.11 21.79 20.68
CA LYS A 121 17.47 20.39 20.90
C LYS A 121 16.67 19.42 20.03
N LEU A 122 15.51 19.84 19.53
CA LEU A 122 14.66 19.00 18.69
C LEU A 122 15.20 18.96 17.27
N GLN A 123 15.34 17.77 16.70
CA GLN A 123 15.93 17.55 15.38
C GLN A 123 14.89 17.03 14.38
N PRO A 124 15.02 17.33 13.08
CA PRO A 124 14.14 16.80 12.04
C PRO A 124 13.99 15.27 12.08
N SER A 125 15.07 14.55 12.37
CA SER A 125 15.08 13.08 12.43
C SER A 125 14.19 12.48 13.54
N GLN A 126 13.74 13.31 14.49
CA GLN A 126 12.86 12.89 15.57
C GLN A 126 11.37 13.01 15.20
N PHE A 127 11.04 13.49 14.00
CA PHE A 127 9.66 13.67 13.56
C PHE A 127 9.38 12.75 12.38
N GLN A 128 8.55 11.74 12.61
CA GLN A 128 8.05 10.84 11.58
C GLN A 128 6.87 11.52 10.87
N LEU A 129 7.13 12.07 9.69
CA LEU A 129 6.16 12.86 8.94
C LEU A 129 5.74 12.16 7.66
N PRO A 130 4.47 12.35 7.24
CA PRO A 130 4.04 11.92 5.92
C PRO A 130 4.90 12.55 4.81
N ILE A 131 5.06 11.81 3.72
CA ILE A 131 5.73 12.30 2.51
C ILE A 131 5.07 13.60 2.03
N ASP A 132 5.89 14.60 1.72
CA ASP A 132 5.41 15.85 1.14
C ASP A 132 5.11 15.64 -0.35
N LYS A 133 3.84 15.81 -0.71
CA LYS A 133 3.35 15.67 -2.09
C LYS A 133 3.14 17.02 -2.78
N SER A 134 3.49 18.14 -2.15
CA SER A 134 3.19 19.49 -2.67
C SER A 134 3.91 19.83 -3.96
N ASP A 135 5.09 19.24 -4.19
CA ASP A 135 5.86 19.36 -5.43
C ASP A 135 5.54 18.25 -6.45
N MET A 136 4.64 17.30 -6.12
CA MET A 136 4.25 16.21 -7.01
C MET A 136 2.98 16.55 -7.79
N THR A 137 2.82 15.99 -8.99
CA THR A 137 1.60 16.15 -9.81
C THR A 137 0.81 14.86 -9.87
N LEU A 138 -0.48 14.90 -9.53
CA LEU A 138 -1.39 13.74 -9.66
C LEU A 138 -1.47 13.31 -11.14
N SER A 139 -1.02 12.10 -11.45
CA SER A 139 -0.96 11.53 -12.80
C SER A 139 -2.00 10.43 -13.03
N PHE A 140 -2.43 9.77 -11.95
CA PHE A 140 -3.52 8.79 -11.95
C PHE A 140 -4.34 8.92 -10.68
N SER A 141 -5.66 8.76 -10.80
CA SER A 141 -6.55 8.60 -9.64
C SER A 141 -7.78 7.81 -10.03
N ASP A 142 -8.13 6.85 -9.19
CA ASP A 142 -9.45 6.25 -9.15
C ASP A 142 -9.93 6.24 -7.69
N ASP A 143 -11.00 6.99 -7.42
CA ASP A 143 -11.66 7.07 -6.11
C ASP A 143 -12.83 6.05 -6.02
N PHE A 144 -12.91 5.11 -6.97
CA PHE A 144 -13.89 4.03 -7.04
C PHE A 144 -15.35 4.45 -6.80
N ASN A 145 -15.74 5.64 -7.29
CA ASN A 145 -17.14 6.05 -7.35
C ASN A 145 -17.95 5.20 -8.35
N ALA A 146 -17.25 4.59 -9.32
CA ALA A 146 -17.73 3.54 -10.21
C ALA A 146 -16.52 2.73 -10.71
N LEU A 147 -16.69 1.43 -10.93
CA LEU A 147 -15.61 0.59 -11.48
C LEU A 147 -15.57 0.70 -13.01
N ASN A 148 -14.50 1.29 -13.55
CA ASN A 148 -14.30 1.47 -14.99
C ASN A 148 -13.51 0.29 -15.61
N LEU A 149 -14.21 -0.81 -15.86
CA LEU A 149 -13.60 -2.01 -16.47
C LEU A 149 -13.35 -1.83 -17.96
N HIS A 150 -12.19 -2.29 -18.41
CA HIS A 150 -11.78 -2.28 -19.80
C HIS A 150 -12.63 -3.24 -20.64
N ASN A 151 -13.06 -2.73 -21.80
CA ASN A 151 -13.90 -3.42 -22.77
C ASN A 151 -13.56 -2.94 -24.19
N SER A 152 -14.39 -3.28 -25.18
CA SER A 152 -14.14 -2.89 -26.58
C SER A 152 -14.10 -1.37 -26.85
N GLN A 153 -14.53 -0.55 -25.89
CA GLN A 153 -14.55 0.91 -25.95
C GLN A 153 -13.44 1.55 -25.09
N GLY A 154 -12.59 0.75 -24.45
CA GLY A 154 -11.58 1.17 -23.49
C GLY A 154 -12.04 1.00 -22.03
N GLY A 155 -11.22 1.47 -21.10
CA GLY A 155 -11.47 1.45 -19.66
C GLY A 155 -10.15 1.59 -18.89
N THR A 156 -10.23 1.59 -17.57
CA THR A 156 -9.06 1.77 -16.70
C THR A 156 -8.50 0.43 -16.22
N TRP A 157 -9.37 -0.52 -15.92
CA TRP A 157 -8.96 -1.75 -15.26
C TRP A 157 -9.31 -2.98 -16.10
N ASP A 158 -8.30 -3.76 -16.47
CA ASP A 158 -8.51 -5.14 -16.92
C ASP A 158 -8.62 -6.07 -15.72
N THR A 159 -9.47 -7.09 -15.84
CA THR A 159 -9.75 -8.06 -14.76
C THR A 159 -8.95 -9.37 -14.88
N ASN A 160 -7.89 -9.33 -15.70
CA ASN A 160 -7.09 -10.49 -16.05
C ASN A 160 -5.69 -10.01 -16.43
N PHE A 161 -4.68 -10.88 -16.32
CA PHE A 161 -3.38 -10.58 -16.91
C PHE A 161 -3.52 -10.46 -18.43
N TRP A 162 -2.73 -9.59 -19.07
CA TRP A 162 -2.77 -9.44 -20.53
C TRP A 162 -2.33 -10.72 -21.27
N TRP A 163 -1.59 -11.60 -20.59
CA TRP A 163 -1.25 -12.96 -21.04
C TRP A 163 -2.20 -14.06 -20.51
N GLY A 164 -3.23 -13.68 -19.75
CA GLY A 164 -4.19 -14.60 -19.15
C GLY A 164 -5.04 -15.32 -20.20
N ALA A 165 -5.58 -16.49 -19.82
CA ALA A 165 -6.53 -17.19 -20.69
C ALA A 165 -7.88 -16.44 -20.67
N PRO A 166 -8.72 -16.58 -21.71
CA PRO A 166 -10.01 -15.90 -21.76
C PRO A 166 -10.95 -16.22 -20.59
N ASN A 167 -10.77 -17.36 -19.93
CA ASN A 167 -11.56 -17.76 -18.78
C ASN A 167 -11.03 -17.22 -17.44
N GLY A 168 -9.95 -16.44 -17.45
CA GLY A 168 -9.26 -15.92 -16.26
C GLY A 168 -7.83 -16.46 -16.13
N SER A 169 -7.27 -16.32 -14.94
CA SER A 169 -5.86 -16.68 -14.69
C SER A 169 -5.55 -16.88 -13.21
N THR A 170 -4.32 -17.32 -12.94
CA THR A 170 -3.71 -17.45 -11.60
C THR A 170 -2.20 -17.55 -11.77
N LEU A 171 -1.41 -17.20 -10.77
CA LEU A 171 0.04 -17.41 -10.81
C LEU A 171 0.37 -18.78 -10.23
N ALA A 172 0.23 -19.82 -11.05
CA ALA A 172 0.45 -21.21 -10.64
C ALA A 172 1.88 -21.48 -10.12
N THR A 173 2.87 -20.70 -10.59
CA THR A 173 4.27 -20.78 -10.12
C THR A 173 4.41 -20.38 -8.65
N ASN A 174 3.52 -19.53 -8.16
CA ASN A 174 3.47 -19.08 -6.77
C ASN A 174 2.66 -20.06 -5.89
N ASN A 175 2.15 -21.15 -6.46
CA ASN A 175 1.24 -22.10 -5.80
C ASN A 175 -0.05 -21.44 -5.29
N GLU A 176 -0.53 -20.43 -6.01
CA GLU A 176 -1.83 -19.80 -5.77
C GLU A 176 -2.99 -20.80 -6.00
N LEU A 177 -4.07 -20.63 -5.25
CA LEU A 177 -5.20 -21.55 -5.17
C LEU A 177 -6.52 -20.95 -5.68
N GLN A 178 -6.55 -19.65 -5.92
CA GLN A 178 -7.67 -18.96 -6.55
C GLN A 178 -7.53 -18.93 -8.07
N TRP A 179 -8.67 -18.82 -8.73
CA TRP A 179 -8.78 -18.38 -10.11
C TRP A 179 -9.30 -16.95 -10.14
N TYR A 180 -8.55 -16.04 -10.73
CA TYR A 180 -9.01 -14.68 -10.99
C TYR A 180 -10.07 -14.70 -12.10
N ILE A 181 -11.26 -14.21 -11.78
CA ILE A 181 -12.38 -14.18 -12.72
C ILE A 181 -12.23 -12.98 -13.65
N ASP A 182 -12.14 -13.27 -14.95
CA ASP A 182 -12.24 -12.25 -15.98
C ASP A 182 -13.72 -11.85 -16.17
N ALA A 183 -14.02 -10.58 -15.93
CA ALA A 183 -15.37 -10.03 -16.05
C ALA A 183 -15.91 -10.07 -17.49
N ASN A 184 -15.02 -10.15 -18.49
CA ASN A 184 -15.39 -10.26 -19.90
C ASN A 184 -15.71 -11.72 -20.33
N TYR A 185 -15.48 -12.71 -19.46
CA TYR A 185 -15.79 -14.10 -19.75
C TYR A 185 -17.23 -14.47 -19.41
N ALA A 186 -18.10 -14.40 -20.42
CA ALA A 186 -19.54 -14.64 -20.26
C ALA A 186 -19.92 -15.94 -19.49
N PRO A 187 -19.23 -17.10 -19.66
CA PRO A 187 -19.59 -18.31 -18.93
C PRO A 187 -19.47 -18.23 -17.40
N THR A 188 -18.64 -17.33 -16.86
CA THR A 188 -18.50 -17.11 -15.40
C THR A 188 -19.21 -15.85 -14.93
N SER A 189 -20.12 -15.28 -15.73
CA SER A 189 -20.77 -13.99 -15.42
C SER A 189 -21.68 -14.01 -14.19
N SER A 190 -21.92 -15.16 -13.56
CA SER A 190 -22.64 -15.27 -12.28
C SER A 190 -21.74 -15.06 -11.06
N VAL A 191 -20.42 -14.98 -11.24
CA VAL A 191 -19.45 -14.70 -10.18
C VAL A 191 -18.96 -13.26 -10.34
N HIS A 192 -19.09 -12.49 -9.27
CA HIS A 192 -18.72 -11.08 -9.24
C HIS A 192 -17.70 -10.86 -8.11
N PRO A 193 -16.38 -10.98 -8.39
CA PRO A 193 -15.37 -10.73 -7.37
C PRO A 193 -15.22 -9.23 -7.06
N PHE A 194 -15.80 -8.34 -7.87
CA PHE A 194 -15.72 -6.90 -7.68
C PHE A 194 -17.09 -6.31 -7.36
N SER A 195 -17.14 -5.44 -6.36
CA SER A 195 -18.29 -4.59 -6.08
C SER A 195 -17.85 -3.19 -5.65
N VAL A 196 -18.68 -2.19 -5.93
CA VAL A 196 -18.44 -0.80 -5.50
C VAL A 196 -19.62 -0.34 -4.65
N ASN A 197 -19.32 0.17 -3.45
CA ASN A 197 -20.33 0.71 -2.55
C ASN A 197 -19.80 1.97 -1.86
N ASN A 198 -20.50 3.09 -2.01
CA ASN A 198 -20.15 4.39 -1.38
C ASN A 198 -18.68 4.81 -1.60
N GLY A 199 -18.18 4.68 -2.83
CA GLY A 199 -16.78 5.05 -3.16
C GLY A 199 -15.73 4.01 -2.76
N VAL A 200 -16.14 2.84 -2.25
CA VAL A 200 -15.21 1.77 -1.88
C VAL A 200 -15.37 0.59 -2.83
N LEU A 201 -14.30 0.25 -3.54
CA LEU A 201 -14.15 -1.02 -4.25
C LEU A 201 -13.92 -2.14 -3.24
N THR A 202 -14.60 -3.27 -3.41
CA THR A 202 -14.32 -4.52 -2.69
C THR A 202 -13.93 -5.59 -3.70
N ILE A 203 -12.75 -6.19 -3.50
CA ILE A 203 -12.31 -7.43 -4.15
C ILE A 203 -12.60 -8.58 -3.18
N THR A 204 -13.44 -9.54 -3.60
CA THR A 204 -13.87 -10.67 -2.78
C THR A 204 -13.24 -11.96 -3.29
N ALA A 205 -12.57 -12.68 -2.40
CA ALA A 205 -12.16 -14.06 -2.60
C ALA A 205 -13.09 -15.02 -1.84
N ALA A 206 -13.58 -16.05 -2.52
CA ALA A 206 -14.54 -16.99 -1.98
C ALA A 206 -14.36 -18.40 -2.58
N GLN A 207 -15.04 -19.40 -2.00
CA GLN A 207 -15.12 -20.73 -2.60
C GLN A 207 -15.79 -20.65 -3.98
N ALA A 208 -15.22 -21.37 -4.95
CA ALA A 208 -15.78 -21.47 -6.28
C ALA A 208 -17.10 -22.26 -6.25
N PRO A 209 -18.22 -21.71 -6.80
CA PRO A 209 -19.46 -22.45 -6.95
C PRO A 209 -19.26 -23.74 -7.76
N ALA A 210 -20.01 -24.80 -7.42
CA ALA A 210 -19.82 -26.13 -8.01
C ALA A 210 -20.00 -26.16 -9.55
N ASP A 211 -20.89 -25.32 -10.07
CA ASP A 211 -21.13 -25.12 -11.50
C ASP A 211 -20.06 -24.28 -12.19
N ILE A 212 -19.31 -23.47 -11.43
CA ILE A 212 -18.23 -22.63 -11.94
C ILE A 212 -16.91 -23.39 -12.03
N LYS A 213 -16.61 -24.29 -11.08
CA LYS A 213 -15.35 -25.06 -11.05
C LYS A 213 -14.92 -25.63 -12.41
N PRO A 214 -15.79 -26.32 -13.19
CA PRO A 214 -15.40 -26.86 -14.49
C PRO A 214 -15.00 -25.80 -15.53
N LEU A 215 -15.42 -24.54 -15.36
CA LEU A 215 -15.13 -23.41 -16.25
C LEU A 215 -13.81 -22.71 -15.91
N ILE A 216 -13.31 -22.92 -14.69
CA ILE A 216 -12.10 -22.29 -14.14
C ILE A 216 -11.03 -23.34 -13.82
N ASN A 217 -10.90 -24.36 -14.68
CA ASN A 217 -9.89 -25.41 -14.54
C ASN A 217 -9.94 -26.19 -13.21
N ASN A 218 -11.13 -26.28 -12.59
CA ASN A 218 -11.39 -26.91 -11.30
C ASN A 218 -10.64 -26.29 -10.11
N TYR A 219 -10.29 -25.00 -10.19
CA TYR A 219 -9.80 -24.27 -9.01
C TYR A 219 -10.87 -24.17 -7.93
N GLU A 220 -10.44 -24.23 -6.68
CA GLU A 220 -11.33 -24.32 -5.51
C GLU A 220 -11.83 -22.96 -5.04
N TYR A 221 -11.14 -21.88 -5.39
CA TYR A 221 -11.47 -20.51 -5.01
C TYR A 221 -11.56 -19.60 -6.23
N THR A 222 -12.40 -18.57 -6.14
CA THR A 222 -12.46 -17.45 -7.10
C THR A 222 -12.02 -16.17 -6.40
N SER A 223 -11.36 -15.29 -7.13
CA SER A 223 -10.97 -13.96 -6.65
C SER A 223 -10.91 -12.95 -7.81
N GLY A 224 -10.38 -11.75 -7.55
CA GLY A 224 -10.18 -10.70 -8.54
C GLY A 224 -8.74 -10.16 -8.56
N ILE A 225 -8.34 -9.74 -9.76
CA ILE A 225 -7.19 -8.88 -10.03
C ILE A 225 -7.68 -7.70 -10.86
N LEU A 226 -7.17 -6.51 -10.60
CA LEU A 226 -7.30 -5.35 -11.49
C LEU A 226 -5.90 -4.91 -11.91
N THR A 227 -5.72 -4.63 -13.20
CA THR A 227 -4.47 -4.12 -13.75
C THR A 227 -4.71 -2.91 -14.65
N THR A 228 -3.79 -1.95 -14.62
CA THR A 228 -3.79 -0.79 -15.53
C THR A 228 -2.96 -1.00 -16.80
N HIS A 229 -2.49 -2.22 -17.08
CA HIS A 229 -1.80 -2.53 -18.34
C HIS A 229 -2.59 -1.98 -19.54
N ASP A 230 -1.91 -1.42 -20.55
CA ASP A 230 -2.49 -0.73 -21.71
C ASP A 230 -3.26 0.59 -21.44
N SER A 231 -3.62 0.90 -20.19
CA SER A 231 -4.39 2.11 -19.84
C SER A 231 -3.58 3.17 -19.08
N PHE A 232 -2.67 2.75 -18.21
CA PHE A 232 -1.77 3.61 -17.46
C PHE A 232 -0.49 2.87 -17.04
N SER A 233 0.65 3.48 -17.35
CA SER A 233 1.96 3.12 -16.81
C SER A 233 2.80 4.38 -16.60
N GLN A 234 3.76 4.30 -15.68
CA GLN A 234 4.62 5.43 -15.33
C GLN A 234 6.00 4.94 -14.88
N THR A 235 7.05 5.68 -15.23
CA THR A 235 8.38 5.51 -14.65
C THR A 235 8.57 6.50 -13.52
N TYR A 236 9.03 6.03 -12.36
CA TYR A 236 9.21 6.85 -11.15
C TYR A 236 7.91 7.49 -10.65
N GLY A 237 7.96 8.19 -9.52
CA GLY A 237 6.79 8.80 -8.91
C GLY A 237 6.45 8.25 -7.54
N TYR A 238 5.30 8.67 -7.04
CA TYR A 238 4.71 8.13 -5.84
C TYR A 238 3.44 7.36 -6.19
N PHE A 239 3.37 6.09 -5.81
CA PHE A 239 2.21 5.22 -6.03
C PHE A 239 1.59 4.90 -4.69
N GLU A 240 0.27 5.00 -4.57
CA GLU A 240 -0.43 4.89 -3.31
C GLU A 240 -1.78 4.21 -3.46
N MET A 241 -2.10 3.33 -2.52
CA MET A 241 -3.41 2.73 -2.35
C MET A 241 -3.88 2.95 -0.91
N ARG A 242 -5.14 3.38 -0.74
CA ARG A 242 -5.80 3.37 0.57
C ARG A 242 -6.75 2.20 0.66
N ALA A 243 -6.45 1.24 1.54
CA ALA A 243 -7.18 -0.02 1.61
C ALA A 243 -7.30 -0.57 3.04
N ASP A 244 -8.35 -1.37 3.26
CA ASP A 244 -8.55 -2.27 4.39
C ASP A 244 -8.33 -3.71 3.88
N LEU A 245 -7.29 -4.35 4.41
CA LEU A 245 -6.78 -5.63 3.91
C LEU A 245 -7.32 -6.81 4.75
N PRO A 246 -7.72 -7.93 4.12
CA PRO A 246 -8.29 -9.06 4.85
C PRO A 246 -7.28 -9.72 5.78
N GLU A 247 -7.79 -10.25 6.91
CA GLU A 247 -7.02 -10.99 7.91
C GLU A 247 -7.33 -12.50 7.90
N ASN A 248 -8.09 -12.96 6.89
CA ASN A 248 -8.38 -14.38 6.71
C ASN A 248 -7.09 -15.15 6.45
N ALA A 249 -6.86 -16.22 7.21
CA ALA A 249 -5.71 -17.09 6.98
C ALA A 249 -5.73 -17.65 5.56
N GLY A 250 -4.58 -17.58 4.88
CA GLY A 250 -4.42 -17.98 3.49
C GLY A 250 -4.79 -16.89 2.46
N ALA A 251 -5.29 -15.73 2.88
CA ALA A 251 -5.43 -14.57 2.00
C ALA A 251 -4.07 -13.86 1.79
N TRP A 252 -3.81 -13.42 0.57
CA TRP A 252 -2.60 -12.73 0.14
C TRP A 252 -2.95 -11.53 -0.74
N PRO A 253 -3.40 -10.41 -0.15
CA PRO A 253 -3.59 -9.15 -0.87
C PRO A 253 -2.25 -8.54 -1.30
N ALA A 254 -2.25 -7.91 -2.48
CA ALA A 254 -1.09 -7.18 -2.99
C ALA A 254 -1.47 -5.93 -3.79
N PHE A 255 -0.61 -4.90 -3.73
CA PHE A 255 -0.57 -3.76 -4.65
C PHE A 255 0.86 -3.57 -5.12
N TRP A 256 1.07 -3.66 -6.43
CA TRP A 256 2.38 -3.90 -7.03
C TRP A 256 2.45 -3.38 -8.47
N LEU A 257 3.64 -3.35 -9.05
CA LEU A 257 3.91 -2.80 -10.36
C LEU A 257 4.77 -3.75 -11.20
N LEU A 258 4.47 -3.80 -12.51
CA LEU A 258 5.21 -4.57 -13.50
C LEU A 258 5.55 -3.73 -14.74
N PRO A 259 6.65 -4.01 -15.45
CA PRO A 259 7.02 -3.35 -16.70
C PRO A 259 5.97 -3.48 -17.79
N GLU A 260 5.63 -2.36 -18.43
CA GLU A 260 4.68 -2.31 -19.55
C GLU A 260 5.15 -3.13 -20.76
N ASP A 261 6.46 -3.35 -20.90
CA ASP A 261 7.01 -4.18 -21.98
C ASP A 261 6.89 -5.69 -21.73
N GLY A 262 6.32 -6.10 -20.60
CA GLY A 262 6.15 -7.49 -20.22
C GLY A 262 7.42 -8.18 -19.73
N SER A 263 8.53 -7.45 -19.54
CA SER A 263 9.74 -8.01 -18.94
C SER A 263 9.54 -8.28 -17.45
N TRP A 264 10.23 -9.32 -16.95
CA TRP A 264 10.27 -9.66 -15.54
C TRP A 264 11.56 -10.40 -15.21
N PRO A 265 12.23 -10.07 -14.09
CA PRO A 265 12.18 -8.78 -13.39
C PRO A 265 12.56 -7.58 -14.31
N PRO A 266 12.32 -6.32 -13.90
CA PRO A 266 11.98 -5.89 -12.53
C PRO A 266 10.50 -6.02 -12.13
N GLU A 267 10.23 -5.93 -10.83
CA GLU A 267 8.89 -5.84 -10.20
C GLU A 267 9.01 -5.00 -8.92
N LEU A 268 7.98 -4.21 -8.61
CA LEU A 268 7.91 -3.38 -7.41
C LEU A 268 6.65 -3.70 -6.62
N ASP A 269 6.81 -4.29 -5.44
CA ASP A 269 5.73 -4.53 -4.49
C ASP A 269 5.61 -3.33 -3.55
N VAL A 270 4.54 -2.55 -3.73
CA VAL A 270 4.21 -1.45 -2.80
C VAL A 270 3.82 -2.04 -1.45
N ILE A 271 3.00 -3.10 -1.49
CA ILE A 271 2.65 -3.89 -0.32
C ILE A 271 2.21 -5.28 -0.75
N GLU A 272 2.73 -6.29 -0.04
CA GLU A 272 2.08 -7.58 0.13
C GLU A 272 1.88 -7.88 1.61
N ARG A 273 0.92 -8.76 1.91
CA ARG A 273 0.59 -9.16 3.28
C ARG A 273 -0.03 -10.54 3.28
N TYR A 274 0.20 -11.32 4.34
CA TYR A 274 -0.56 -12.55 4.58
C TYR A 274 -1.61 -12.32 5.66
N GLY A 275 -2.84 -12.76 5.43
CA GLY A 275 -3.95 -12.48 6.34
C GLY A 275 -3.73 -12.97 7.77
N GLN A 276 -3.07 -14.11 7.96
CA GLN A 276 -2.73 -14.65 9.29
C GLN A 276 -1.61 -13.90 10.03
N THR A 277 -0.87 -13.02 9.36
CA THR A 277 0.18 -12.19 9.98
C THR A 277 -0.10 -10.72 9.67
N PRO A 278 -1.21 -10.19 10.22
CA PRO A 278 -1.74 -8.90 9.82
C PRO A 278 -0.75 -7.76 10.02
N ASN A 279 0.07 -7.79 11.06
CA ASN A 279 1.04 -6.73 11.31
C ASN A 279 2.28 -6.79 10.41
N SER A 280 2.49 -7.84 9.62
CA SER A 280 3.69 -8.02 8.79
C SER A 280 3.47 -7.51 7.37
N LEU A 281 3.95 -6.30 7.09
CA LEU A 281 3.94 -5.69 5.76
C LEU A 281 5.19 -6.12 4.99
N LEU A 282 5.01 -6.63 3.78
CA LEU A 282 6.08 -7.08 2.89
C LEU A 282 6.25 -6.06 1.77
N MET A 283 7.47 -5.60 1.57
CA MET A 283 7.82 -4.53 0.64
C MET A 283 9.05 -4.97 -0.11
N THR A 284 8.93 -5.21 -1.41
CA THR A 284 9.95 -5.92 -2.17
C THR A 284 10.14 -5.30 -3.54
N ALA A 285 11.37 -5.34 -4.01
CA ALA A 285 11.77 -4.98 -5.35
C ALA A 285 12.52 -6.19 -5.93
N HIS A 286 11.96 -6.82 -6.95
CA HIS A 286 12.60 -7.95 -7.64
C HIS A 286 13.43 -7.40 -8.79
N THR A 287 14.69 -7.80 -8.90
CA THR A 287 15.64 -7.20 -9.85
C THR A 287 16.56 -8.25 -10.48
N MET A 288 16.97 -7.98 -11.72
CA MET A 288 18.01 -8.66 -12.49
C MET A 288 19.30 -7.83 -12.60
N GLU A 289 19.47 -6.76 -11.81
CA GLU A 289 20.62 -5.84 -11.85
C GLU A 289 21.96 -6.60 -11.82
N THR A 290 22.07 -7.68 -11.03
CA THR A 290 23.30 -8.47 -10.91
C THR A 290 23.45 -9.55 -11.98
N GLY A 291 22.57 -9.60 -12.98
CA GLY A 291 22.48 -10.64 -14.01
C GLY A 291 21.76 -11.92 -13.55
N THR A 292 21.26 -11.96 -12.32
CA THR A 292 20.46 -13.05 -11.74
C THR A 292 19.35 -12.45 -10.88
N HIS A 293 18.23 -13.16 -10.73
CA HIS A 293 17.13 -12.69 -9.90
C HIS A 293 17.56 -12.54 -8.45
N THR A 294 17.37 -11.34 -7.91
CA THR A 294 17.55 -11.00 -6.51
C THR A 294 16.39 -10.13 -6.03
N MET A 295 16.26 -9.98 -4.71
CA MET A 295 15.24 -9.16 -4.08
C MET A 295 15.90 -8.15 -3.16
N VAL A 296 15.42 -6.91 -3.21
CA VAL A 296 15.73 -5.86 -2.24
C VAL A 296 14.43 -5.47 -1.57
N GLY A 297 14.36 -5.58 -0.24
CA GLY A 297 13.09 -5.39 0.45
C GLY A 297 13.21 -5.39 1.96
N SER A 298 12.08 -5.13 2.62
CA SER A 298 11.95 -5.11 4.07
C SER A 298 10.63 -5.72 4.50
N THR A 299 10.64 -6.36 5.67
CA THR A 299 9.42 -6.71 6.38
C THR A 299 9.21 -5.72 7.52
N VAL A 300 8.15 -4.92 7.42
CA VAL A 300 7.80 -3.89 8.39
C VAL A 300 6.69 -4.40 9.29
N ASN A 301 6.80 -4.14 10.60
CA ASN A 301 5.76 -4.47 11.56
C ASN A 301 4.86 -3.25 11.82
N ALA A 302 3.67 -3.24 11.23
CA ALA A 302 2.64 -2.21 11.41
C ALA A 302 1.89 -2.38 12.73
N MET A 303 1.57 -1.27 13.38
CA MET A 303 1.07 -1.24 14.77
C MET A 303 -0.43 -1.44 14.84
N ASP A 304 -1.14 -0.67 14.03
CA ASP A 304 -2.55 -0.80 13.76
C ASP A 304 -2.70 -1.18 12.29
N THR A 305 -3.56 -2.14 12.03
CA THR A 305 -3.93 -2.60 10.69
C THR A 305 -5.44 -2.71 10.53
N ALA A 306 -6.20 -2.19 11.49
CA ALA A 306 -7.65 -2.25 11.49
C ALA A 306 -8.21 -1.15 10.59
N GLY A 307 -9.05 -1.55 9.63
CA GLY A 307 -9.68 -0.61 8.72
C GLY A 307 -8.70 -0.06 7.70
N PHE A 308 -8.98 1.15 7.21
CA PHE A 308 -8.29 1.69 6.05
C PHE A 308 -6.97 2.36 6.42
N HIS A 309 -5.89 1.84 5.84
CA HIS A 309 -4.56 2.44 5.88
C HIS A 309 -4.08 2.80 4.49
N THR A 310 -3.07 3.65 4.43
CA THR A 310 -2.47 4.10 3.18
C THR A 310 -1.13 3.41 2.96
N TYR A 311 -0.99 2.68 1.86
CA TYR A 311 0.22 1.98 1.47
C TYR A 311 0.81 2.68 0.25
N GLY A 312 2.09 3.03 0.29
CA GLY A 312 2.69 3.77 -0.82
C GLY A 312 4.17 3.50 -1.04
N LEU A 313 4.63 3.85 -2.23
CA LEU A 313 6.00 3.70 -2.68
C LEU A 313 6.40 4.96 -3.45
N LEU A 314 7.39 5.68 -2.93
CA LEU A 314 8.13 6.69 -3.69
C LEU A 314 9.28 5.97 -4.41
N TRP A 315 9.17 5.90 -5.72
CA TRP A 315 10.19 5.37 -6.60
C TRP A 315 10.84 6.51 -7.36
N THR A 316 12.14 6.68 -7.15
CA THR A 316 12.99 7.66 -7.84
C THR A 316 14.11 6.92 -8.56
N PRO A 317 14.91 7.58 -9.41
CA PRO A 317 16.10 6.94 -9.99
C PRO A 317 17.10 6.40 -8.96
N ASP A 318 17.16 7.00 -7.76
CA ASP A 318 18.21 6.69 -6.77
C ASP A 318 17.69 5.87 -5.57
N LYS A 319 16.42 6.05 -5.20
CA LYS A 319 15.81 5.41 -4.03
C LYS A 319 14.39 4.91 -4.26
N LEU A 320 14.10 3.82 -3.56
CA LEU A 320 12.77 3.33 -3.21
C LEU A 320 12.49 3.70 -1.75
N VAL A 321 11.36 4.34 -1.48
CA VAL A 321 10.91 4.64 -0.12
C VAL A 321 9.48 4.16 0.03
N TRP A 322 9.29 3.12 0.84
CA TRP A 322 7.97 2.62 1.16
C TRP A 322 7.39 3.35 2.36
N THR A 323 6.09 3.62 2.28
CA THR A 323 5.35 4.39 3.28
C THR A 323 4.14 3.62 3.78
N TYR A 324 3.86 3.75 5.08
CA TYR A 324 2.62 3.32 5.72
C TYR A 324 1.96 4.53 6.39
N ASP A 325 0.72 4.82 6.02
CA ASP A 325 0.00 6.07 6.35
C ASP A 325 0.80 7.32 5.98
N GLY A 326 1.46 7.27 4.82
CA GLY A 326 2.31 8.33 4.28
C GLY A 326 3.68 8.46 4.95
N VAL A 327 3.90 7.85 6.12
CA VAL A 327 5.18 7.89 6.85
C VAL A 327 6.14 6.83 6.29
N GLN A 328 7.40 7.21 6.05
CA GLN A 328 8.44 6.27 5.62
C GLN A 328 8.64 5.15 6.65
N VAL A 329 8.62 3.89 6.19
CA VAL A 329 8.85 2.70 7.03
C VAL A 329 9.96 1.79 6.52
N ALA A 330 10.32 1.89 5.24
CA ALA A 330 11.46 1.21 4.66
C ALA A 330 12.05 2.02 3.51
N GLU A 331 13.33 1.80 3.23
CA GLU A 331 14.02 2.38 2.08
C GLU A 331 15.04 1.41 1.49
N ALA A 332 15.32 1.59 0.21
CA ALA A 332 16.39 0.91 -0.51
C ALA A 332 16.93 1.81 -1.63
N ALA A 333 18.14 1.51 -2.12
CA ALA A 333 18.57 2.06 -3.40
C ALA A 333 17.71 1.47 -4.53
N THR A 334 17.38 2.28 -5.53
CA THR A 334 16.67 1.79 -6.72
C THR A 334 17.64 0.92 -7.53
N PRO A 335 17.33 -0.36 -7.78
CA PRO A 335 18.08 -1.20 -8.72
C PRO A 335 18.14 -0.56 -10.10
N SER A 336 19.30 -0.61 -10.76
CA SER A 336 19.55 0.08 -12.04
C SER A 336 18.73 -0.42 -13.23
N ASP A 337 18.09 -1.60 -13.12
CA ASP A 337 17.15 -2.12 -14.12
C ASP A 337 15.69 -1.66 -13.89
N MET A 338 15.42 -0.90 -12.82
CA MET A 338 14.12 -0.28 -12.54
C MET A 338 14.07 1.14 -13.11
N ASP A 339 14.09 1.23 -14.44
CA ASP A 339 14.15 2.48 -15.21
C ASP A 339 13.11 2.56 -16.35
N LYS A 340 12.15 1.63 -16.39
CA LYS A 340 11.11 1.52 -17.43
C LYS A 340 9.72 1.86 -16.91
N PRO A 341 8.76 2.27 -17.76
CA PRO A 341 7.38 2.45 -17.33
C PRO A 341 6.79 1.17 -16.76
N MET A 342 6.12 1.27 -15.61
CA MET A 342 5.42 0.15 -14.99
C MET A 342 3.93 0.48 -14.82
N TYR A 343 3.07 -0.50 -15.08
CA TYR A 343 1.64 -0.43 -14.79
C TYR A 343 1.36 -0.96 -13.38
N MET A 344 0.19 -0.62 -12.84
CA MET A 344 -0.23 -1.03 -11.50
C MET A 344 -1.08 -2.29 -11.55
N LEU A 345 -0.93 -3.14 -10.53
CA LEU A 345 -1.79 -4.28 -10.27
C LEU A 345 -2.28 -4.24 -8.81
N VAL A 346 -3.53 -4.63 -8.61
CA VAL A 346 -4.09 -4.89 -7.29
C VAL A 346 -4.88 -6.20 -7.31
N ASN A 347 -4.59 -7.11 -6.40
CA ASN A 347 -5.23 -8.42 -6.37
C ASN A 347 -5.39 -8.97 -4.94
N LEU A 348 -6.25 -9.97 -4.84
CA LEU A 348 -6.40 -10.78 -3.64
C LEU A 348 -6.11 -12.24 -3.96
N ALA A 349 -4.86 -12.68 -3.83
CA ALA A 349 -4.50 -14.09 -3.98
C ALA A 349 -4.97 -14.91 -2.77
N ILE A 350 -5.10 -16.23 -2.96
CA ILE A 350 -5.37 -17.22 -1.91
C ILE A 350 -4.33 -18.32 -2.03
N GLY A 351 -3.73 -18.76 -0.94
CA GLY A 351 -2.72 -19.81 -0.99
C GLY A 351 -1.31 -19.29 -1.19
N GLY A 352 -0.51 -20.03 -1.96
CA GLY A 352 0.91 -19.73 -2.14
C GLY A 352 1.67 -19.63 -0.82
N GLN A 353 2.44 -18.55 -0.65
CA GLN A 353 3.20 -18.30 0.57
C GLN A 353 2.30 -18.03 1.80
N ALA A 354 1.06 -17.57 1.59
CA ALA A 354 0.08 -17.45 2.67
C ALA A 354 -0.45 -18.82 3.14
N GLY A 355 -0.25 -19.89 2.36
CA GLY A 355 -0.75 -21.24 2.66
C GLY A 355 -2.25 -21.39 2.42
N ALA A 356 -2.74 -22.63 2.43
CA ALA A 356 -4.15 -22.90 2.20
C ALA A 356 -5.03 -22.38 3.36
N PRO A 357 -6.18 -21.75 3.08
CA PRO A 357 -7.14 -21.37 4.12
C PRO A 357 -7.62 -22.58 4.93
N PRO A 358 -7.43 -22.61 6.26
CA PRO A 358 -7.75 -23.78 7.09
C PRO A 358 -9.25 -24.05 7.19
N ASP A 359 -10.08 -23.02 7.05
CA ASP A 359 -11.54 -23.09 7.07
C ASP A 359 -12.16 -23.10 5.67
N HIS A 360 -11.32 -23.20 4.62
CA HIS A 360 -11.72 -23.10 3.23
C HIS A 360 -12.46 -21.79 2.89
N LEU A 361 -12.12 -20.66 3.53
CA LEU A 361 -12.84 -19.39 3.38
C LEU A 361 -14.35 -19.56 3.65
N ALA A 362 -14.69 -20.16 4.79
CA ALA A 362 -16.08 -20.28 5.23
C ALA A 362 -16.75 -18.91 5.32
N THR A 363 -15.96 -17.88 5.64
CA THR A 363 -16.28 -16.47 5.37
C THR A 363 -15.39 -15.97 4.23
N PRO A 364 -15.96 -15.33 3.19
CA PRO A 364 -15.16 -14.72 2.12
C PRO A 364 -14.12 -13.76 2.67
N ALA A 365 -12.95 -13.71 2.03
CA ALA A 365 -11.96 -12.67 2.29
C ALA A 365 -12.29 -11.46 1.43
N GLU A 366 -12.26 -10.27 2.03
CA GLU A 366 -12.59 -9.01 1.35
C GLU A 366 -11.42 -8.03 1.49
N MET A 367 -10.90 -7.58 0.35
CA MET A 367 -9.98 -6.45 0.28
C MET A 367 -10.77 -5.22 -0.17
N LYS A 368 -10.81 -4.19 0.67
CA LYS A 368 -11.58 -2.97 0.41
C LYS A 368 -10.63 -1.83 0.09
N ILE A 369 -10.91 -1.09 -0.97
CA ILE A 369 -10.04 -0.06 -1.51
C ILE A 369 -10.85 1.22 -1.67
N ASP A 370 -10.40 2.28 -1.02
CA ASP A 370 -11.00 3.62 -1.08
C ASP A 370 -10.50 4.37 -2.32
N TYR A 371 -9.18 4.36 -2.55
CA TYR A 371 -8.62 4.93 -3.77
C TYR A 371 -7.28 4.28 -4.15
N ILE A 372 -6.92 4.42 -5.43
CA ILE A 372 -5.56 4.22 -5.95
C ILE A 372 -5.13 5.49 -6.68
N ARG A 373 -3.91 5.96 -6.40
CA ARG A 373 -3.34 7.19 -6.98
C ARG A 373 -1.88 7.01 -7.37
N ALA A 374 -1.48 7.72 -8.41
CA ALA A 374 -0.07 7.90 -8.76
C ALA A 374 0.23 9.39 -8.94
N TYR A 375 1.46 9.79 -8.61
CA TYR A 375 1.96 11.15 -8.73
C TYR A 375 3.32 11.16 -9.41
N THR A 376 3.59 12.12 -10.28
CA THR A 376 4.91 12.37 -10.88
C THR A 376 5.74 13.28 -9.96
N LEU A 377 7.07 13.13 -10.02
CA LEU A 377 8.02 13.92 -9.23
C LEU A 377 8.35 15.29 -9.83
N ASP A 378 8.08 15.46 -11.12
CA ASP A 378 8.19 16.72 -11.83
C ASP A 378 6.79 17.26 -12.18
N ALA A 379 6.65 18.58 -12.22
CA ALA A 379 5.53 19.27 -12.87
C ALA A 379 5.62 19.24 -14.41
N VAL A 380 6.49 18.39 -14.98
CA VAL A 380 6.81 18.35 -16.41
C VAL A 380 6.26 17.07 -17.03
N GLU A 381 5.24 17.29 -17.85
CA GLU A 381 4.65 16.41 -18.87
C GLU A 381 4.44 14.96 -18.46
N ALA A 382 3.30 14.73 -17.78
CA ALA A 382 2.49 13.55 -18.11
C ALA A 382 2.53 13.38 -19.63
N ASN A 383 2.87 12.19 -20.10
CA ASN A 383 2.82 11.85 -21.51
C ASN A 383 1.39 11.36 -21.76
N PRO A 384 0.39 12.22 -22.10
CA PRO A 384 -0.91 11.70 -22.46
C PRO A 384 -0.70 10.86 -23.70
N LEU A 385 -1.14 9.61 -23.66
CA LEU A 385 -1.50 8.89 -24.88
C LEU A 385 -2.56 9.76 -25.59
N ILE A 386 -2.12 10.55 -26.58
CA ILE A 386 -3.03 11.32 -27.41
C ILE A 386 -3.82 10.30 -28.22
N ALA A 387 -5.04 9.99 -27.77
CA ALA A 387 -6.06 9.38 -28.60
C ALA A 387 -6.41 10.36 -29.72
N THR A 388 -5.71 10.26 -30.85
CA THR A 388 -6.05 11.01 -32.06
C THR A 388 -7.34 10.44 -32.67
N SER A 389 -8.49 10.94 -32.23
CA SER A 389 -9.69 10.92 -33.05
C SER A 389 -9.65 12.13 -33.98
N SER A 390 -9.41 11.90 -35.27
CA SER A 390 -9.72 12.89 -36.30
C SER A 390 -10.52 12.25 -37.41
N THR A 391 -11.79 12.66 -37.47
CA THR A 391 -12.68 12.50 -38.62
C THR A 391 -12.34 13.58 -39.63
N THR A 392 -11.92 13.21 -40.84
CA THR A 392 -12.32 13.93 -42.08
C THR A 392 -12.02 13.10 -43.35
N THR A 393 -13.12 12.76 -44.02
CA THR A 393 -13.37 12.61 -45.46
C THR A 393 -12.21 12.58 -46.47
N ALA A 394 -12.13 11.41 -47.14
CA ALA A 394 -11.96 11.16 -48.58
C ALA A 394 -10.81 11.84 -49.36
N THR A 395 -9.93 11.00 -49.94
CA THR A 395 -9.73 10.94 -51.38
C THR A 395 -9.20 9.57 -51.80
N HIS A 396 -9.74 9.06 -52.92
CA HIS A 396 -9.35 7.81 -53.58
C HIS A 396 -7.87 7.82 -54.01
N SER A 397 -7.17 6.71 -53.79
CA SER A 397 -6.21 6.19 -54.76
C SER A 397 -6.09 4.68 -54.63
N THR A 398 -6.32 4.01 -55.75
CA THR A 398 -6.23 2.57 -55.96
C THR A 398 -4.77 2.13 -56.06
N ALA A 399 -4.36 1.14 -55.27
CA ALA A 399 -3.26 0.25 -55.62
C ALA A 399 -3.44 -1.12 -54.94
N THR A 400 -3.44 -2.15 -55.77
CA THR A 400 -3.56 -3.59 -55.48
C THR A 400 -2.21 -4.23 -55.12
N HIS A 401 -2.28 -5.49 -54.66
CA HIS A 401 -1.22 -6.51 -54.45
C HIS A 401 -0.64 -6.54 -53.02
N SER A 402 -0.49 -7.68 -52.32
CA SER A 402 -0.59 -9.11 -52.63
C SER A 402 -0.73 -9.87 -51.30
N PHE A 403 -1.43 -11.01 -51.32
CA PHE A 403 -1.38 -12.00 -50.26
C PHE A 403 0.02 -12.61 -50.15
N GLY A 404 0.48 -12.85 -48.93
CA GLY A 404 1.68 -13.62 -48.61
C GLY A 404 1.43 -14.39 -47.31
N SER A 405 1.22 -15.70 -47.43
CA SER A 405 1.05 -16.67 -46.34
C SER A 405 2.41 -17.17 -45.87
N SER A 406 2.61 -17.26 -44.55
CA SER A 406 3.45 -18.20 -43.78
C SER A 406 3.80 -17.53 -42.45
N THR A 407 3.79 -18.12 -41.27
CA THR A 407 3.81 -19.51 -40.82
C THR A 407 3.57 -19.46 -39.31
N LEU A 408 2.82 -20.42 -38.79
CA LEU A 408 2.75 -20.74 -37.36
C LEU A 408 4.15 -20.95 -36.79
N HIS A 409 4.46 -20.26 -35.69
CA HIS A 409 5.48 -20.73 -34.75
C HIS A 409 4.84 -20.89 -33.39
N HIS A 410 4.67 -22.15 -33.00
CA HIS A 410 4.54 -22.57 -31.61
C HIS A 410 5.82 -22.22 -30.85
N GLY A 411 5.64 -21.88 -29.56
CA GLY A 411 6.61 -22.12 -28.51
C GLY A 411 7.33 -20.88 -28.00
N SER A 412 6.83 -20.31 -26.91
CA SER A 412 7.68 -19.67 -25.90
C SER A 412 7.19 -20.13 -24.53
N GLU A 413 7.91 -21.10 -23.97
CA GLU A 413 7.92 -21.41 -22.55
C GLU A 413 8.36 -20.14 -21.81
N PHE A 414 7.49 -19.57 -20.99
CA PHE A 414 7.91 -18.66 -19.94
C PHE A 414 8.04 -19.50 -18.67
N GLY A 415 9.30 -19.69 -18.28
CA GLY A 415 9.70 -20.53 -17.17
C GLY A 415 9.20 -19.96 -15.85
N GLY A 416 8.60 -20.84 -15.06
CA GLY A 416 8.44 -20.62 -13.64
C GLY A 416 9.77 -20.73 -12.88
N HIS A 417 9.64 -20.52 -11.58
CA HIS A 417 10.63 -20.65 -10.50
C HIS A 417 11.23 -19.32 -10.01
N ALA A 418 10.74 -18.86 -8.87
CA ALA A 418 11.52 -18.67 -7.64
C ALA A 418 10.57 -18.73 -6.44
#